data_AF-A0A8J6CB36-F1
#
_entry.id   AF-A0A8J6CB36-F1
#
_cell.length_a   1.000
_cell.length_b   1.000
_cell.length_c   1.000
_cell.angle_alpha   90.00
_cell.angle_beta   90.00
_cell.angle_gamma   90.00
#
_symmetry.space_group_name_H-M   'P 1'
#
loop_
_entity.id
_entity.type
_entity.pdbx_description
1 polymer ?
#
loop_
_entity_poly.entity_id
_entity_poly.type
_entity_poly.pdbx_seq_one_letter_code
_entity_poly.pdbx_strand_id
1 'polypeptide(L)'
;MAAFALLLFAMLTAFAPVDARSAAHGVARPASAWVSPRRARPRTLPLMADEPGRSPNRNVLGTDLKCCCANVRGTGIGTGFYRNGDCATGPDDAGRHTVCVEATAEFLAFSKAVGNDLSTPLPQYMFPGVQPGDRWCLCASRWKQALEAGKAPRVFLESTHEKTLQHVALAQLMEHALDREAATDAMAKLEQLRDALARTVRLDAGGPS
;
A
#
# COMPACT_ATOMS: atom_id res chain seq x y z
N MET A 1 60.56 9.78 -46.83
CA MET A 1 59.90 9.79 -48.16
C MET A 1 58.45 9.38 -47.91
N ALA A 2 57.58 10.36 -47.61
CA ALA A 2 56.63 11.02 -48.53
C ALA A 2 55.48 10.07 -48.93
N ALA A 3 54.19 10.36 -48.77
CA ALA A 3 53.42 11.58 -49.06
C ALA A 3 52.10 11.58 -48.21
N PHE A 4 51.71 12.69 -47.53
CA PHE A 4 50.79 13.77 -47.98
C PHE A 4 49.38 13.26 -48.36
N ALA A 5 48.31 13.45 -47.58
CA ALA A 5 47.53 14.69 -47.28
C ALA A 5 46.78 15.27 -48.50
N LEU A 6 45.58 15.86 -48.24
CA LEU A 6 44.70 16.71 -49.11
C LEU A 6 43.51 15.94 -49.75
N LEU A 7 42.25 16.42 -49.85
CA LEU A 7 41.51 17.68 -49.65
C LEU A 7 40.01 17.28 -49.61
N LEU A 8 39.17 17.75 -48.68
CA LEU A 8 38.41 19.02 -48.67
C LEU A 8 37.23 19.11 -49.67
N PHE A 9 36.07 19.51 -49.11
CA PHE A 9 35.01 20.37 -49.68
C PHE A 9 34.10 19.76 -50.76
N ALA A 10 32.81 20.09 -50.87
CA ALA A 10 31.86 20.90 -50.11
C ALA A 10 30.52 20.84 -50.87
N MET A 11 29.50 21.45 -50.25
CA MET A 11 28.26 22.01 -50.82
C MET A 11 26.99 21.22 -50.46
N LEU A 12 26.11 21.68 -49.54
CA LEU A 12 25.29 22.92 -49.58
C LEU A 12 24.48 22.95 -50.90
N THR A 13 23.16 23.05 -50.98
CA THR A 13 22.18 23.86 -50.24
C THR A 13 20.81 23.62 -50.91
N ALA A 14 19.73 23.60 -50.13
CA ALA A 14 18.41 24.17 -50.44
C ALA A 14 17.52 23.94 -49.20
N PHE A 15 17.21 24.90 -48.30
CA PHE A 15 16.41 26.14 -48.48
C PHE A 15 15.13 25.85 -49.30
N ALA A 16 13.89 26.10 -48.87
CA ALA A 16 13.37 26.99 -47.84
C ALA A 16 11.84 26.67 -47.64
N PRO A 17 10.96 27.56 -47.09
CA PRO A 17 10.14 27.20 -45.92
C PRO A 17 8.63 27.54 -46.07
N VAL A 18 7.90 27.46 -44.95
CA VAL A 18 6.62 28.14 -44.60
C VAL A 18 5.44 27.96 -45.56
N ASP A 19 4.35 27.40 -45.05
CA ASP A 19 3.05 28.00 -45.31
C ASP A 19 2.24 28.16 -44.02
N ALA A 20 1.81 29.40 -43.82
CA ALA A 20 0.98 29.86 -42.73
C ALA A 20 -0.28 30.49 -43.34
N ARG A 21 -1.41 30.30 -42.64
CA ARG A 21 -2.72 30.98 -42.75
C ARG A 21 -3.80 30.21 -43.51
N SER A 22 -4.82 29.80 -42.76
CA SER A 22 -6.24 30.09 -43.01
C SER A 22 -7.04 29.53 -41.83
N ALA A 23 -8.02 30.15 -41.18
CA ALA A 23 -8.52 31.50 -41.14
C ALA A 23 -9.23 31.62 -39.77
N ALA A 24 -9.01 32.73 -39.07
CA ALA A 24 -9.80 33.11 -37.92
C ALA A 24 -11.11 33.73 -38.41
N HIS A 25 -12.24 33.15 -38.04
CA HIS A 25 -13.53 33.85 -38.00
C HIS A 25 -13.94 34.00 -36.54
N GLY A 26 -13.81 35.23 -36.05
CA GLY A 26 -14.36 35.62 -34.76
C GLY A 26 -15.88 35.78 -34.84
N VAL A 27 -16.55 35.30 -33.81
CA VAL A 27 -17.83 35.86 -33.36
C VAL A 27 -17.72 36.04 -31.85
N ALA A 28 -17.46 37.26 -31.42
CA ALA A 28 -17.69 37.68 -30.04
C ALA A 28 -19.20 37.83 -29.81
N ARG A 29 -19.69 37.42 -28.63
CA ARG A 29 -20.90 37.90 -27.91
C ARG A 29 -21.23 36.99 -26.71
N PRO A 30 -21.98 37.46 -25.70
CA PRO A 30 -21.61 38.42 -24.68
C PRO A 30 -21.48 37.76 -23.28
N ALA A 31 -20.86 38.47 -22.35
CA ALA A 31 -20.87 38.13 -20.93
C ALA A 31 -22.31 38.07 -20.41
N SER A 32 -22.74 36.87 -20.04
CA SER A 32 -23.87 36.68 -19.11
C SER A 32 -23.48 35.61 -18.11
N ALA A 33 -23.64 35.99 -16.85
CA ALA A 33 -23.22 35.24 -15.67
C ALA A 33 -23.84 33.84 -15.65
N TRP A 34 -23.01 32.83 -15.90
CA TRP A 34 -23.31 31.46 -15.50
C TRP A 34 -22.77 31.27 -14.08
N VAL A 35 -23.72 31.38 -13.15
CA VAL A 35 -23.59 30.97 -11.76
C VAL A 35 -22.85 29.63 -11.70
N SER A 36 -21.70 29.63 -11.05
CA SER A 36 -20.91 28.43 -10.78
C SER A 36 -21.83 27.35 -10.20
N PRO A 37 -21.97 26.16 -10.81
CA PRO A 37 -22.63 25.08 -10.12
C PRO A 37 -21.75 24.80 -8.90
N ARG A 38 -22.30 25.11 -7.72
CA ARG A 38 -21.70 24.77 -6.42
C ARG A 38 -21.13 23.38 -6.59
N ARG A 39 -19.81 23.26 -6.41
CA ARG A 39 -19.07 21.99 -6.43
C ARG A 39 -19.98 20.93 -5.83
N ALA A 40 -20.49 20.03 -6.67
CA ALA A 40 -21.06 18.80 -6.16
C ALA A 40 -19.90 18.17 -5.41
N ARG A 41 -19.94 18.26 -4.07
CA ARG A 41 -19.02 17.53 -3.21
C ARG A 41 -19.14 16.08 -3.70
N PRO A 42 -18.02 15.40 -4.03
CA PRO A 42 -18.11 13.98 -4.30
C PRO A 42 -18.82 13.39 -3.10
N ARG A 43 -19.97 12.76 -3.38
CA ARG A 43 -20.72 11.99 -2.41
C ARG A 43 -19.74 10.90 -2.01
N THR A 44 -18.99 11.15 -0.94
CA THR A 44 -18.18 10.14 -0.27
C THR A 44 -19.16 9.01 -0.05
N LEU A 45 -19.04 7.96 -0.85
CA LEU A 45 -19.56 6.65 -0.48
C LEU A 45 -19.12 6.48 0.97
N PRO A 46 -20.03 6.13 1.89
CA PRO A 46 -19.60 5.87 3.24
C PRO A 46 -18.54 4.78 3.10
N LEU A 47 -17.31 5.12 3.43
CA LEU A 47 -16.33 4.15 3.86
C LEU A 47 -17.11 3.27 4.82
N MET A 48 -17.25 1.98 4.52
CA MET A 48 -17.99 1.04 5.35
C MET A 48 -17.19 0.84 6.65
N ALA A 49 -17.14 1.89 7.45
CA ALA A 49 -16.69 1.90 8.81
C ALA A 49 -17.88 1.47 9.64
N ASP A 50 -17.67 0.36 10.32
CA ASP A 50 -18.39 -0.09 11.50
C ASP A 50 -19.85 -0.53 11.30
N GLU A 51 -19.99 -1.77 10.85
CA GLU A 51 -21.13 -2.60 11.28
C GLU A 51 -21.13 -2.65 12.82
N PRO A 52 -22.23 -2.25 13.50
CA PRO A 52 -22.28 -2.19 14.95
C PRO A 52 -22.10 -3.60 15.55
N GLY A 53 -21.03 -3.78 16.32
CA GLY A 53 -20.70 -5.05 17.00
C GLY A 53 -19.40 -5.71 16.53
N ARG A 54 -18.77 -5.24 15.44
CA ARG A 54 -17.41 -5.68 15.07
C ARG A 54 -16.40 -4.77 15.75
N SER A 55 -15.63 -5.30 16.70
CA SER A 55 -14.46 -4.59 17.23
C SER A 55 -13.50 -4.23 16.09
N PRO A 56 -12.99 -2.99 16.03
CA PRO A 56 -12.15 -2.52 14.92
C PRO A 56 -10.93 -3.43 14.77
N ASN A 57 -10.56 -3.78 13.53
CA ASN A 57 -9.36 -4.56 13.28
C ASN A 57 -8.14 -3.71 13.66
N ARG A 58 -7.32 -4.21 14.59
CA ARG A 58 -6.10 -3.54 15.04
C ARG A 58 -4.86 -4.17 14.43
N ASN A 59 -3.85 -3.34 14.21
CA ASN A 59 -2.53 -3.80 13.83
C ASN A 59 -1.68 -4.21 15.06
N VAL A 60 -0.49 -4.75 14.82
CA VAL A 60 0.44 -5.22 15.86
C VAL A 60 0.96 -4.12 16.80
N LEU A 61 0.70 -2.85 16.49
CA LEU A 61 1.07 -1.69 17.31
C LEU A 61 -0.09 -1.23 18.21
N GLY A 62 -1.27 -1.84 18.06
CA GLY A 62 -2.49 -1.48 18.79
C GLY A 62 -3.28 -0.32 18.19
N THR A 63 -2.85 0.24 17.05
CA THR A 63 -3.64 1.23 16.28
C THR A 63 -4.54 0.55 15.24
N ASP A 64 -5.34 1.32 14.51
CA ASP A 64 -6.23 0.82 13.47
C ASP A 64 -5.43 0.15 12.33
N LEU A 65 -5.96 -0.97 11.83
CA LEU A 65 -5.34 -1.72 10.74
C LEU A 65 -5.42 -0.93 9.43
N LYS A 66 -4.27 -0.64 8.83
CA LYS A 66 -4.19 0.00 7.51
C LYS A 66 -4.34 -1.02 6.39
N CYS A 67 -4.75 -0.51 5.23
CA CYS A 67 -4.80 -1.30 4.01
C CYS A 67 -3.41 -1.84 3.62
N CYS A 68 -3.34 -3.10 3.21
CA CYS A 68 -2.13 -3.71 2.69
C CYS A 68 -2.01 -3.47 1.18
N CYS A 69 -3.02 -3.91 0.41
CA CYS A 69 -3.11 -3.67 -1.03
C CYS A 69 -4.52 -3.90 -1.57
N ALA A 70 -5.24 -2.81 -1.88
CA ALA A 70 -6.61 -2.90 -2.43
C ALA A 70 -6.67 -3.30 -3.91
N ASN A 71 -5.55 -3.19 -4.65
CA ASN A 71 -5.48 -3.52 -6.07
C ASN A 71 -4.09 -4.05 -6.42
N VAL A 72 -3.90 -5.36 -6.28
CA VAL A 72 -2.62 -6.02 -6.51
C VAL A 72 -2.25 -5.88 -7.98
N ARG A 73 -1.18 -5.12 -8.25
CA ARG A 73 -0.65 -4.82 -9.59
C ARG A 73 -1.68 -4.33 -10.61
N GLY A 74 -2.73 -3.63 -10.19
CA GLY A 74 -3.75 -3.14 -11.12
C GLY A 74 -4.74 -4.21 -11.63
N THR A 75 -4.77 -5.39 -11.02
CA THR A 75 -5.66 -6.50 -11.42
C THR A 75 -7.14 -6.29 -11.05
N GLY A 76 -7.45 -5.29 -10.23
CA GLY A 76 -8.77 -5.09 -9.62
C GLY A 76 -9.03 -6.00 -8.42
N ILE A 77 -8.04 -6.79 -7.98
CA ILE A 77 -8.16 -7.75 -6.87
C ILE A 77 -7.41 -7.21 -5.65
N GLY A 78 -8.10 -7.11 -4.51
CA GLY A 78 -7.48 -6.81 -3.22
C GLY A 78 -6.82 -8.03 -2.59
N THR A 79 -5.76 -7.82 -1.82
CA THR A 79 -5.19 -8.87 -0.97
C THR A 79 -6.09 -9.16 0.25
N GLY A 80 -5.62 -9.99 1.18
CA GLY A 80 -6.36 -10.40 2.37
C GLY A 80 -7.30 -11.59 2.10
N PHE A 81 -7.66 -12.31 3.16
CA PHE A 81 -8.57 -13.46 3.06
C PHE A 81 -9.91 -13.08 2.42
N TYR A 82 -10.46 -11.93 2.82
CA TYR A 82 -11.72 -11.38 2.30
C TYR A 82 -11.60 -10.61 0.98
N ARG A 83 -10.39 -10.52 0.40
CA ARG A 83 -10.08 -9.77 -0.84
C ARG A 83 -10.46 -8.28 -0.81
N ASN A 84 -10.56 -7.70 0.38
CA ASN A 84 -10.87 -6.29 0.61
C ASN A 84 -9.62 -5.40 0.71
N GLY A 85 -8.42 -5.98 0.60
CA GLY A 85 -7.14 -5.28 0.63
C GLY A 85 -6.46 -5.23 2.00
N ASP A 86 -7.13 -5.68 3.06
CA ASP A 86 -6.62 -5.62 4.43
C ASP A 86 -6.27 -7.02 4.94
N CYS A 87 -5.29 -7.10 5.86
CA CYS A 87 -4.94 -8.36 6.51
C CYS A 87 -5.86 -8.66 7.71
N ALA A 88 -7.14 -8.30 7.59
CA ALA A 88 -8.19 -8.62 8.55
C ALA A 88 -8.47 -10.13 8.57
N THR A 89 -8.77 -10.69 9.74
CA THR A 89 -9.04 -12.15 9.89
C THR A 89 -10.30 -12.38 10.71
N GLY A 90 -10.92 -13.55 10.55
CA GLY A 90 -12.12 -13.96 11.28
C GLY A 90 -12.16 -15.48 11.49
N PRO A 91 -13.28 -16.03 11.99
CA PRO A 91 -13.40 -17.47 12.25
C PRO A 91 -13.10 -18.35 11.04
N ASP A 92 -13.49 -17.91 9.84
CA ASP A 92 -13.32 -18.67 8.58
C ASP A 92 -11.89 -18.69 8.05
N ASP A 93 -11.05 -17.75 8.47
CA ASP A 93 -9.65 -17.66 8.06
C ASP A 93 -8.76 -18.51 8.98
N ALA A 94 -8.81 -19.82 8.78
CA ALA A 94 -7.97 -20.77 9.49
C ALA A 94 -6.46 -20.54 9.25
N GLY A 95 -6.11 -20.02 8.07
CA GLY A 95 -4.73 -19.73 7.68
C GLY A 95 -4.12 -18.50 8.38
N ARG A 96 -4.98 -17.63 8.94
CA ARG A 96 -4.57 -16.37 9.59
C ARG A 96 -3.72 -15.52 8.65
N HIS A 97 -4.33 -15.06 7.56
CA HIS A 97 -3.72 -14.16 6.57
C HIS A 97 -3.55 -12.75 7.14
N THR A 98 -2.75 -12.62 8.19
CA THR A 98 -2.65 -11.45 9.05
C THR A 98 -1.37 -10.64 8.86
N VAL A 99 -0.41 -11.12 8.07
CA VAL A 99 0.90 -10.46 7.87
C VAL A 99 0.96 -9.78 6.52
N CYS A 100 1.02 -8.44 6.49
CA CYS A 100 1.24 -7.71 5.24
C CYS A 100 2.74 -7.73 4.91
N VAL A 101 3.10 -8.43 3.84
CA VAL A 101 4.49 -8.57 3.39
C VAL A 101 4.73 -7.84 2.07
N GLU A 102 5.97 -7.42 1.82
CA GLU A 102 6.46 -7.17 0.46
C GLU A 102 7.16 -8.43 -0.05
N ALA A 103 6.59 -9.07 -1.07
CA ALA A 103 7.12 -10.32 -1.58
C ALA A 103 8.47 -10.11 -2.28
N THR A 104 9.43 -11.01 -2.05
CA THR A 104 10.71 -11.04 -2.77
C THR A 104 10.80 -12.30 -3.61
N ALA A 105 11.63 -12.29 -4.66
CA ALA A 105 11.84 -13.47 -5.50
C ALA A 105 12.35 -14.67 -4.68
N GLU A 106 13.25 -14.41 -3.73
CA GLU A 106 13.79 -15.40 -2.80
C GLU A 106 12.70 -16.02 -1.91
N PHE A 107 11.85 -15.18 -1.29
CA PHE A 107 10.73 -15.66 -0.48
C PHE A 107 9.75 -16.49 -1.31
N LEU A 108 9.40 -16.04 -2.52
CA LEU A 108 8.46 -16.77 -3.38
C LEU A 108 9.00 -18.15 -3.80
N ALA A 109 10.30 -18.22 -4.13
CA ALA A 109 10.96 -19.48 -4.43
C ALA A 109 10.96 -20.43 -3.22
N PHE A 110 11.33 -19.92 -2.04
CA PHE A 110 11.28 -20.69 -0.79
C PHE A 110 9.85 -21.18 -0.49
N SER A 111 8.87 -20.27 -0.51
CA SER A 111 7.46 -20.54 -0.22
C SER A 111 6.93 -21.66 -1.12
N LYS A 112 7.23 -21.60 -2.42
CA LYS A 112 6.87 -22.65 -3.37
C LYS A 112 7.53 -23.99 -3.05
N ALA A 113 8.83 -23.99 -2.72
CA ALA A 113 9.57 -25.21 -2.37
C ALA A 113 9.02 -25.91 -1.11
N VAL A 114 8.44 -25.15 -0.16
CA VAL A 114 7.80 -25.70 1.05
C VAL A 114 6.28 -25.88 0.93
N GLY A 115 5.78 -25.97 -0.31
CA GLY A 115 4.39 -26.32 -0.60
C GLY A 115 3.38 -25.19 -0.45
N ASN A 116 3.82 -23.93 -0.51
CA ASN A 116 2.97 -22.75 -0.54
C ASN A 116 3.26 -21.92 -1.80
N ASP A 117 2.78 -22.39 -2.96
CA ASP A 117 2.96 -21.69 -4.22
C ASP A 117 2.09 -20.43 -4.26
N LEU A 118 2.71 -19.29 -4.01
CA LEU A 118 2.09 -17.98 -4.14
C LEU A 118 2.28 -17.37 -5.54
N SER A 119 3.03 -18.02 -6.42
CA SER A 119 3.41 -17.45 -7.73
C SER A 119 2.45 -17.83 -8.85
N THR A 120 1.89 -19.05 -8.81
CA THR A 120 0.94 -19.52 -9.83
C THR A 120 -0.44 -18.86 -9.67
N PRO A 121 -0.99 -18.19 -10.68
CA PRO A 121 -2.35 -17.65 -10.62
C PRO A 121 -3.43 -18.72 -10.47
N LEU A 122 -4.46 -18.44 -9.68
CA LEU A 122 -5.65 -19.28 -9.51
C LEU A 122 -6.92 -18.41 -9.66
N PRO A 123 -7.41 -18.21 -10.90
CA PRO A 123 -8.56 -17.33 -11.18
C PRO A 123 -9.82 -17.70 -10.40
N GLN A 124 -10.07 -18.99 -10.16
CA GLN A 124 -11.20 -19.49 -9.39
C GLN A 124 -11.22 -19.02 -7.92
N TYR A 125 -10.09 -18.54 -7.40
CA TYR A 125 -9.96 -18.01 -6.03
C TYR A 125 -9.67 -16.51 -5.99
N MET A 126 -9.90 -15.80 -7.11
CA MET A 126 -9.48 -14.40 -7.27
C MET A 126 -8.03 -14.21 -6.81
N PHE A 127 -7.15 -15.07 -7.30
CA PHE A 127 -5.73 -15.05 -6.94
C PHE A 127 -4.89 -14.81 -8.19
N PRO A 128 -4.29 -13.61 -8.35
CA PRO A 128 -3.57 -13.24 -9.58
C PRO A 128 -2.16 -13.84 -9.67
N GLY A 129 -1.72 -14.60 -8.67
CA GLY A 129 -0.31 -14.94 -8.46
C GLY A 129 0.48 -13.73 -7.98
N VAL A 130 1.31 -13.90 -6.96
CA VAL A 130 2.15 -12.88 -6.33
C VAL A 130 3.49 -12.81 -7.06
N GLN A 131 3.96 -11.59 -7.31
CA GLN A 131 5.25 -11.29 -7.93
C GLN A 131 6.15 -10.53 -6.94
N PRO A 132 7.48 -10.51 -7.17
CA PRO A 132 8.38 -9.67 -6.39
C PRO A 132 7.95 -8.19 -6.39
N GLY A 133 7.97 -7.54 -5.23
CA GLY A 133 7.50 -6.17 -5.01
C GLY A 133 6.03 -6.05 -4.63
N ASP A 134 5.24 -7.13 -4.77
CA ASP A 134 3.84 -7.08 -4.38
C ASP A 134 3.64 -7.07 -2.88
N ARG A 135 2.63 -6.31 -2.45
CA ARG A 135 2.09 -6.42 -1.10
C ARG A 135 1.03 -7.49 -1.03
N TRP A 136 1.20 -8.44 -0.09
CA TRP A 136 0.27 -9.55 0.08
C TRP A 136 0.06 -9.91 1.56
N CYS A 137 -1.16 -10.25 1.94
CA CYS A 137 -1.46 -10.79 3.26
C CYS A 137 -1.12 -12.29 3.32
N LEU A 138 -0.05 -12.59 4.03
CA LEU A 138 0.48 -13.93 4.24
C LEU A 138 -0.05 -14.54 5.55
N CYS A 139 -0.21 -15.86 5.56
CA CYS A 139 -0.46 -16.63 6.77
C CYS A 139 0.65 -16.39 7.81
N ALA A 140 0.30 -16.07 9.06
CA ALA A 140 1.29 -15.83 10.13
C ALA A 140 2.26 -17.01 10.32
N SER A 141 1.75 -18.24 10.23
CA SER A 141 2.57 -19.46 10.31
C SER A 141 3.55 -19.60 9.15
N ARG A 142 3.17 -19.20 7.92
CA ARG A 142 4.05 -19.22 6.75
C ARG A 142 5.11 -18.13 6.81
N TRP A 143 4.78 -16.97 7.35
CA TRP A 143 5.80 -15.94 7.62
C TRP A 143 6.81 -16.42 8.65
N LYS A 144 6.35 -17.04 9.76
CA LYS A 144 7.23 -17.62 10.78
C LYS A 144 8.14 -18.71 10.21
N GLN A 145 7.60 -19.62 9.39
CA GLN A 145 8.37 -20.64 8.70
C GLN A 145 9.49 -20.03 7.82
N ALA A 146 9.19 -18.93 7.12
CA ALA A 146 10.18 -18.22 6.33
C ALA A 146 11.23 -17.53 7.20
N LEU A 147 10.85 -16.98 8.36
CA LEU A 147 11.78 -16.39 9.32
C LEU A 147 12.78 -17.43 9.84
N GLU A 148 12.29 -18.60 10.27
CA GLU A 148 13.13 -19.70 10.77
C GLU A 148 14.11 -20.22 9.70
N ALA A 149 13.76 -20.10 8.42
CA ALA A 149 14.61 -20.45 7.30
C ALA A 149 15.55 -19.31 6.83
N GLY A 150 15.48 -18.12 7.46
CA GLY A 150 16.24 -16.93 7.03
C GLY A 150 15.80 -16.37 5.67
N LYS A 151 14.55 -16.61 5.28
CA LYS A 151 13.92 -16.21 3.99
C LYS A 151 12.67 -15.33 4.20
N ALA A 152 12.50 -14.77 5.40
CA ALA A 152 11.34 -13.93 5.70
C ALA A 152 11.29 -12.69 4.79
N PRO A 153 10.16 -12.43 4.12
CA PRO A 153 9.96 -11.19 3.39
C PRO A 153 9.80 -10.03 4.37
N ARG A 154 10.08 -8.81 3.90
CA ARG A 154 9.87 -7.59 4.68
C ARG A 154 8.39 -7.39 4.99
N VAL A 155 8.07 -6.71 6.10
CA VAL A 155 6.70 -6.54 6.60
C VAL A 155 6.29 -5.07 6.72
N PHE A 156 4.98 -4.81 6.68
CA PHE A 156 4.38 -3.53 7.05
C PHE A 156 3.61 -3.70 8.36
N LEU A 157 4.12 -3.13 9.45
CA LEU A 157 3.58 -3.23 10.79
C LEU A 157 2.19 -2.61 10.89
N GLU A 158 1.96 -1.43 10.29
CA GLU A 158 0.66 -0.75 10.35
C GLU A 158 -0.45 -1.50 9.61
N SER A 159 -0.08 -2.37 8.66
CA SER A 159 -0.98 -3.22 7.88
C SER A 159 -0.95 -4.69 8.30
N THR A 160 -0.25 -5.03 9.38
CA THR A 160 -0.16 -6.40 9.94
C THR A 160 -1.04 -6.50 11.17
N HIS A 161 -2.00 -7.43 11.18
CA HIS A 161 -3.01 -7.55 12.23
C HIS A 161 -2.41 -8.09 13.54
N GLU A 162 -2.87 -7.57 14.69
CA GLU A 162 -2.46 -7.96 16.05
C GLU A 162 -2.44 -9.47 16.32
N LYS A 163 -3.32 -10.27 15.68
CA LYS A 163 -3.34 -11.73 15.84
C LYS A 163 -2.06 -12.42 15.36
N THR A 164 -1.26 -11.74 14.54
CA THR A 164 0.10 -12.19 14.19
C THR A 164 0.97 -12.40 15.42
N LEU A 165 0.76 -11.62 16.49
CA LEU A 165 1.53 -11.70 17.74
C LEU A 165 1.34 -13.03 18.49
N GLN A 166 0.32 -13.81 18.16
CA GLN A 166 0.14 -15.17 18.68
C GLN A 166 1.15 -16.16 18.09
N HIS A 167 1.82 -15.80 16.99
CA HIS A 167 2.74 -16.67 16.25
C HIS A 167 4.18 -16.15 16.28
N VAL A 168 4.34 -14.83 16.19
CA VAL A 168 5.61 -14.14 15.98
C VAL A 168 5.73 -12.98 16.96
N ALA A 169 6.90 -12.81 17.59
CA ALA A 169 7.12 -11.69 18.50
C ALA A 169 7.21 -10.35 17.75
N LEU A 170 6.71 -9.26 18.37
CA LEU A 170 6.77 -7.93 17.78
C LEU A 170 8.21 -7.53 17.40
N ALA A 171 9.20 -7.85 18.22
CA ALA A 171 10.61 -7.55 17.94
C ALA A 171 11.09 -8.15 16.61
N GLN A 172 10.71 -9.41 16.31
CA GLN A 172 11.06 -10.08 15.06
C GLN A 172 10.39 -9.40 13.86
N LEU A 173 9.14 -8.96 14.01
CA LEU A 173 8.45 -8.18 12.97
C LEU A 173 9.14 -6.84 12.75
N MET A 174 9.53 -6.14 13.82
CA MET A 174 10.23 -4.87 13.73
C MET A 174 11.54 -5.00 12.95
N GLU A 175 12.33 -6.06 13.16
CA GLU A 175 13.57 -6.37 12.41
C GLU A 175 13.37 -6.40 10.89
N HIS A 176 12.17 -6.80 10.46
CA HIS A 176 11.81 -6.97 9.06
C HIS A 176 10.93 -5.84 8.53
N ALA A 177 10.62 -4.82 9.33
CA ALA A 177 9.64 -3.79 9.00
C ALA A 177 10.17 -2.73 8.02
N LEU A 178 9.43 -2.46 6.94
CA LEU A 178 9.70 -1.34 6.01
C LEU A 178 9.16 -0.01 6.53
N ASP A 179 8.13 -0.06 7.37
CA ASP A 179 7.45 1.09 7.99
C ASP A 179 7.86 1.29 9.46
N ARG A 180 9.05 0.82 9.86
CA ARG A 180 9.50 0.84 11.25
C ARG A 180 9.44 2.24 11.88
N GLU A 181 9.87 3.27 11.17
CA GLU A 181 9.88 4.66 11.68
C GLU A 181 8.46 5.17 11.96
N ALA A 182 7.55 5.00 10.99
CA ALA A 182 6.14 5.33 11.17
C ALA A 182 5.50 4.53 12.31
N ALA A 183 5.89 3.27 12.47
CA ALA A 183 5.42 2.43 13.56
C ALA A 183 5.90 2.91 14.95
N THR A 184 7.18 3.31 15.06
CA THR A 184 7.71 3.86 16.32
C THR A 184 7.03 5.16 16.69
N ASP A 185 6.73 6.03 15.71
CA ASP A 185 6.00 7.28 15.93
C ASP A 185 4.56 7.01 16.38
N ALA A 186 3.89 6.04 15.76
CA ALA A 186 2.54 5.64 16.14
C ALA A 186 2.48 5.12 17.58
N MET A 187 3.45 4.30 17.99
CA MET A 187 3.55 3.80 19.37
C MET A 187 3.80 4.93 20.38
N ALA A 188 4.74 5.84 20.08
CA ALA A 188 5.02 6.98 20.93
C ALA A 188 3.79 7.89 21.08
N LYS A 189 3.02 8.07 20.00
CA LYS A 189 1.78 8.85 20.02
C LYS A 189 0.71 8.19 20.89
N LEU A 190 0.54 6.87 20.80
CA LEU A 190 -0.38 6.13 21.65
C LEU A 190 -0.04 6.26 23.13
N GLU A 191 1.25 6.19 23.48
CA GLU A 191 1.71 6.37 24.85
C GLU A 191 1.41 7.78 25.37
N GLN A 192 1.70 8.82 24.57
CA GLN A 192 1.35 10.20 24.93
C GLN A 192 -0.17 10.39 25.15
N LEU A 193 -1.00 9.75 24.32
CA LEU A 193 -2.46 9.79 24.45
C LEU A 193 -2.93 9.05 25.71
N ARG A 194 -2.36 7.89 26.01
CA ARG A 194 -2.64 7.14 27.24
C ARG A 194 -2.32 7.98 28.47
N ASP A 195 -1.17 8.64 28.48
CA ASP A 195 -0.73 9.47 29.60
C ASP A 195 -1.60 10.73 29.75
N ALA A 196 -2.00 11.34 28.63
CA ALA A 196 -2.94 12.45 28.63
C ALA A 196 -4.31 12.04 29.18
N LEU A 197 -4.87 10.91 28.72
CA LEU A 197 -6.12 10.36 29.21
C LEU A 197 -6.05 10.06 30.72
N ALA A 198 -4.96 9.45 31.18
CA ALA A 198 -4.75 9.16 32.58
C ALA A 198 -4.71 10.44 33.45
N ARG A 199 -4.20 11.56 32.92
CA ARG A 199 -4.26 12.86 33.60
C ARG A 199 -5.67 13.41 33.64
N THR A 200 -6.43 13.36 32.54
CA THR A 200 -7.81 13.85 32.50
C THR A 200 -8.72 13.09 33.47
N VAL A 201 -8.66 11.76 33.47
CA VAL A 201 -9.48 10.93 34.39
C VAL A 201 -9.19 11.23 35.86
N ARG A 202 -7.94 11.58 36.21
CA ARG A 202 -7.57 11.99 37.58
C ARG A 202 -8.17 13.35 37.97
N LEU A 203 -8.29 14.27 37.04
CA LEU A 203 -8.93 15.57 37.29
C LEU A 203 -10.44 15.39 37.54
N ASP A 204 -11.09 14.53 36.76
CA ASP A 204 -12.52 14.27 36.88
C ASP A 204 -12.89 13.52 38.17
N ALA A 205 -11.98 12.66 38.67
CA ALA A 205 -12.15 11.96 39.94
C ALA A 205 -11.94 12.84 41.20
N GLY A 206 -11.44 14.07 41.03
CA GLY A 206 -11.14 15.03 42.11
C GLY A 206 -12.13 16.20 42.22
N GLY A 207 -13.32 16.10 41.64
CA GLY A 207 -14.33 17.18 41.65
C GLY A 207 -14.78 17.59 43.07
N PRO A 208 -15.15 18.87 43.28
CA PRO A 208 -15.27 19.48 44.61
C PRO A 208 -16.39 18.86 45.45
N SER A 209 -16.03 18.47 46.67
CA SER A 209 -16.90 18.00 47.76
C SER A 209 -17.67 19.13 48.43
#